data_AF-A0A392R7V8-F1
#
_entry.id   AF-A0A392R7V8-F1
#
_cell.length_a   1.000
_cell.length_b   1.000
_cell.length_c   1.000
_cell.angle_alpha   90.00
_cell.angle_beta   90.00
_cell.angle_gamma   90.00
#
_symmetry.space_group_name_H-M   'P 1'
#
loop_
_entity.id
_entity.type
_entity.pdbx_description
1 polymer ?
#
loop_
_entity_poly.entity_id
_entity_poly.type
_entity_poly.pdbx_seq_one_letter_code
_entity_poly.pdbx_strand_id
1 'polypeptide(L)'
;YTPSGWVEGPGNVRDVAVSFFRNHFSAEEWERPTLDEVDFPMLSVEHNDQLTVPFSIEEIEEVVKSSDGSKCPGPDGFNFAFIKEFWELMKNE
;
A
#
# COMPACT_ATOMS: atom_id res chain seq x y z
N TYR A 1 27.34 8.33 -14.79
CA TYR A 1 28.66 8.06 -15.40
C TYR A 1 29.26 6.86 -14.70
N THR A 2 29.67 5.82 -15.42
CA THR A 2 30.44 4.72 -14.81
C THR A 2 31.90 5.16 -14.64
N PRO A 3 32.68 4.57 -13.71
CA PRO A 3 34.11 4.89 -13.55
C PRO A 3 34.94 4.70 -14.83
N SER A 4 34.45 3.92 -15.80
CA SER A 4 35.09 3.59 -17.08
C SER A 4 34.48 4.28 -18.31
N GLY A 5 33.51 5.19 -18.14
CA GLY A 5 32.92 5.99 -19.22
C GLY A 5 31.58 5.48 -19.78
N TRP A 6 31.31 5.78 -21.06
CA TRP A 6 30.10 5.36 -21.78
C TRP A 6 30.18 3.88 -22.16
N VAL A 7 29.05 3.17 -22.01
CA VAL A 7 28.96 1.73 -22.28
C VAL A 7 27.84 1.48 -23.29
N GLU A 8 28.16 0.75 -24.34
CA GLU A 8 27.24 0.41 -25.43
C GLU A 8 27.09 -1.11 -25.57
N GLY A 9 25.97 -1.53 -26.17
CA GLY A 9 25.63 -2.93 -26.39
C GLY A 9 24.79 -3.56 -25.25
N PRO A 10 23.76 -4.36 -25.57
CA PRO A 10 22.79 -4.86 -24.57
C PRO A 10 23.41 -5.65 -23.40
N GLY A 11 24.43 -6.48 -23.67
CA GLY A 11 25.10 -7.28 -22.64
C GLY A 11 25.87 -6.41 -21.66
N ASN A 12 26.69 -5.49 -22.17
CA ASN A 12 27.52 -4.62 -21.34
C ASN A 12 26.66 -3.66 -20.51
N VAL A 13 25.59 -3.10 -21.10
CA VAL A 13 24.63 -2.24 -20.39
C VAL A 13 23.94 -3.02 -19.27
N ARG A 14 23.54 -4.26 -19.52
CA ARG A 14 22.95 -5.14 -18.50
C ARG A 14 23.93 -5.38 -17.34
N ASP A 15 25.17 -5.72 -17.64
CA ASP A 15 26.16 -6.05 -16.60
C ASP A 15 26.50 -4.84 -15.73
N VAL A 16 26.61 -3.66 -16.34
CA VAL A 16 26.76 -2.39 -15.62
C VAL A 16 25.54 -2.09 -14.74
N ALA A 17 24.32 -2.26 -15.27
CA ALA A 17 23.11 -2.02 -14.48
C ALA A 17 23.00 -2.99 -13.30
N VAL A 18 23.27 -4.28 -13.51
CA VAL A 18 23.22 -5.30 -12.46
C VAL A 18 24.27 -5.03 -11.39
N SER A 19 25.52 -4.73 -11.79
CA SER A 19 26.58 -4.41 -10.83
C SER A 19 26.30 -3.13 -10.04
N PHE A 20 25.81 -2.08 -10.71
CA PHE A 20 25.41 -0.84 -10.08
C PHE A 20 24.36 -1.08 -8.99
N PHE A 21 23.24 -1.73 -9.32
CA PHE A 21 22.17 -1.95 -8.35
C PHE A 21 22.53 -2.97 -7.27
N ARG A 22 23.34 -3.98 -7.58
CA ARG A 22 23.86 -4.90 -6.57
C ARG A 22 24.68 -4.17 -5.51
N ASN A 23 25.52 -3.23 -5.92
CA ASN A 23 26.34 -2.43 -5.00
C ASN A 23 25.53 -1.31 -4.34
N HIS A 24 24.56 -0.73 -5.04
CA HIS A 24 23.73 0.33 -4.47
C HIS A 24 22.77 -0.19 -3.39
N PHE A 25 22.25 -1.40 -3.59
CA PHE A 25 21.36 -2.08 -2.64
C PHE A 25 22.09 -3.13 -1.79
N SER A 26 23.42 -3.22 -1.86
CA SER A 26 24.14 -4.03 -0.88
C SER A 26 23.95 -3.40 0.48
N ALA A 27 23.66 -4.22 1.48
CA ALA A 27 23.63 -3.74 2.85
C ALA A 27 25.02 -3.19 3.20
N GLU A 28 25.11 -1.91 3.55
CA GLU A 28 26.28 -1.38 4.22
C GLU A 28 26.31 -1.98 5.62
N GLU A 29 27.45 -2.57 6.02
CA GLU A 29 27.68 -2.94 7.41
C GLU A 29 27.91 -1.65 8.21
N TRP A 30 26.81 -1.07 8.70
CA TRP A 30 26.83 0.05 9.61
C TRP A 30 25.98 -0.30 10.82
N GLU A 31 26.38 0.22 12.00
CA GLU A 31 25.58 0.09 13.22
C GLU A 31 24.33 0.95 13.08
N ARG A 32 23.26 0.35 12.56
CA ARG A 32 21.95 1.02 12.48
C ARG A 32 21.50 1.34 13.91
N PRO A 33 21.25 2.61 14.25
CA PRO A 33 20.76 2.97 15.57
C PRO A 33 19.42 2.25 15.76
N THR A 34 19.31 1.56 16.89
CA THR A 34 18.04 1.03 17.34
C THR A 34 17.22 2.18 17.92
N LEU A 35 15.90 2.02 17.89
CA LEU A 35 14.98 2.93 18.55
C LEU A 35 14.65 2.41 19.97
N ASP A 36 15.54 1.58 20.52
CA ASP A 36 15.43 1.11 21.89
C ASP A 36 15.42 2.35 22.81
N GLU A 37 14.59 2.31 23.85
CA GLU A 37 14.39 3.43 24.81
C GLU A 37 13.69 4.68 24.24
N VAL A 38 13.25 4.68 22.97
CA VAL A 38 12.40 5.75 22.43
C VAL A 38 10.94 5.45 22.75
N ASP A 39 10.34 6.27 23.63
CA ASP A 39 8.91 6.22 23.92
C ASP A 39 8.11 6.78 22.73
N PHE A 40 7.55 5.88 21.94
CA PHE A 40 6.58 6.25 20.91
C PHE A 40 5.19 6.40 21.53
N PRO A 41 4.39 7.38 21.08
CA PRO A 41 2.96 7.38 21.35
C PRO A 41 2.35 6.08 20.85
N MET A 42 1.92 5.25 21.78
CA MET A 42 1.23 3.99 21.49
C MET A 42 -0.26 4.17 21.72
N LEU A 43 -1.06 3.51 20.89
CA LEU A 43 -2.47 3.33 21.19
C LEU A 43 -2.61 2.51 22.46
N SER A 44 -3.63 2.82 23.25
CA SER A 44 -4.01 1.96 24.36
C SER A 44 -4.48 0.61 23.82
N VAL A 45 -4.52 -0.41 24.67
CA VAL A 45 -5.02 -1.74 24.29
C VAL A 45 -6.45 -1.62 23.77
N GLU A 46 -7.27 -0.80 24.42
CA GLU A 46 -8.67 -0.57 24.04
C GLU A 46 -8.79 0.08 22.66
N HIS A 47 -7.95 1.07 22.34
CA HIS A 47 -7.94 1.66 21.00
C HIS A 47 -7.44 0.68 19.93
N ASN A 48 -6.45 -0.16 20.24
CA ASN A 48 -6.02 -1.21 19.33
C ASN A 48 -7.14 -2.21 19.06
N ASP A 49 -7.84 -2.65 20.11
CA ASP A 49 -8.97 -3.57 19.97
C ASP A 49 -10.05 -2.96 19.08
N GLN A 50 -10.39 -1.68 19.28
CA GLN A 50 -11.34 -0.95 18.44
C GLN A 50 -10.94 -0.88 16.96
N LEU A 51 -9.65 -0.82 16.64
CA LEU A 51 -9.20 -0.83 15.24
C LEU A 51 -9.33 -2.20 14.57
N THR A 52 -9.51 -3.26 15.35
CA THR A 52 -9.62 -4.64 14.84
C THR A 52 -11.04 -5.18 14.77
N VAL A 53 -12.02 -4.43 15.28
CA VAL A 53 -13.42 -4.85 15.21
C VAL A 53 -13.91 -4.84 13.76
N PRO A 54 -14.80 -5.77 13.38
CA PRO A 54 -15.48 -5.71 12.09
C PRO A 54 -16.25 -4.40 11.94
N PHE A 55 -16.33 -3.89 10.72
CA PHE A 55 -17.17 -2.73 10.40
C PHE A 55 -18.63 -3.03 10.72
N SER A 56 -19.30 -2.05 11.32
CA SER A 56 -20.74 -2.05 11.52
C SER A 56 -21.48 -1.84 10.20
N ILE A 57 -22.73 -2.28 10.15
CA ILE A 57 -23.56 -2.07 8.96
C ILE A 57 -23.83 -0.57 8.73
N GLU A 58 -23.93 0.19 9.82
CA GLU A 58 -24.12 1.64 9.80
C GLU A 58 -22.92 2.35 9.16
N GLU A 59 -21.69 1.96 9.51
CA GLU A 59 -20.46 2.50 8.88
C GLU A 59 -20.43 2.17 7.39
N ILE A 60 -20.75 0.93 7.01
CA ILE A 60 -20.78 0.52 5.60
C ILE A 60 -21.85 1.31 4.84
N GLU A 61 -23.05 1.47 5.41
CA GLU A 61 -24.14 2.22 4.80
C GLU A 61 -23.78 3.71 4.61
N GLU A 62 -23.09 4.32 5.57
CA GLU A 62 -22.61 5.70 5.45
C GLU A 62 -21.61 5.83 4.28
N VAL A 63 -20.68 4.89 4.14
CA VAL A 63 -19.72 4.86 3.03
C VAL A 63 -20.43 4.66 1.69
N VAL A 64 -21.38 3.73 1.61
CA VAL A 64 -22.17 3.50 0.40
C VAL A 64 -22.91 4.78 0.02
N LYS A 65 -23.53 5.50 0.97
CA LYS A 65 -24.25 6.75 0.71
C LYS A 65 -23.31 7.89 0.28
N SER A 66 -22.17 8.05 0.94
CA SER A 66 -21.24 9.17 0.71
C SER A 66 -20.31 8.98 -0.51
N SER A 67 -20.14 7.76 -0.99
CA SER A 67 -19.24 7.45 -2.13
C SER A 67 -19.66 8.15 -3.43
N ASP A 68 -18.71 8.50 -4.30
CA ASP A 68 -19.01 8.96 -5.65
C ASP A 68 -19.24 7.74 -6.56
N GLY A 69 -20.48 7.56 -7.03
CA GLY A 69 -20.89 6.38 -7.78
C GLY A 69 -20.16 6.17 -9.11
N SER A 70 -19.54 7.22 -9.66
CA SER A 70 -18.84 7.18 -10.95
C SER A 70 -17.40 6.68 -10.87
N LYS A 71 -16.85 6.55 -9.66
CA LYS A 71 -15.45 6.15 -9.45
C LYS A 71 -15.32 4.63 -9.36
N CYS A 72 -14.17 4.13 -9.82
CA CYS A 72 -13.72 2.76 -9.62
C CYS A 72 -14.67 1.68 -10.19
N PRO A 73 -14.90 1.62 -11.51
CA PRO A 73 -15.36 0.38 -12.11
C PRO A 73 -14.28 -0.68 -11.84
N GLY A 74 -14.64 -1.72 -11.08
CA GLY A 74 -13.76 -2.87 -10.93
C GLY A 74 -13.50 -3.54 -12.28
N PRO A 75 -12.59 -4.53 -12.35
CA PRO A 75 -12.43 -5.36 -13.56
C PRO A 75 -13.72 -6.13 -13.93
N ASP A 76 -14.68 -6.21 -13.00
CA ASP A 76 -16.03 -6.75 -13.19
C ASP A 76 -17.02 -5.76 -13.85
N GLY A 77 -16.64 -4.49 -14.00
CA GLY A 77 -17.47 -3.44 -14.58
C GLY A 77 -18.51 -2.83 -13.64
N PHE A 78 -18.58 -3.27 -12.38
CA PHE A 78 -19.46 -2.66 -11.38
C PHE A 78 -18.74 -1.52 -10.66
N ASN A 79 -19.47 -0.44 -10.38
CA ASN A 79 -18.98 0.71 -9.64
C ASN A 79 -19.87 0.95 -8.41
N PHE A 80 -19.55 1.98 -7.62
CA PHE A 80 -20.34 2.32 -6.44
C PHE A 80 -21.78 2.74 -6.77
N ALA A 81 -22.10 3.16 -7.99
CA ALA A 81 -23.49 3.42 -8.37
C ALA A 81 -24.33 2.13 -8.36
N PHE A 82 -23.78 1.01 -8.84
CA PHE A 82 -24.45 -0.29 -8.72
C PHE A 82 -24.66 -0.67 -7.25
N ILE A 83 -23.62 -0.56 -6.43
CA ILE A 83 -23.70 -0.92 -5.01
C ILE A 83 -24.74 -0.08 -4.28
N LYS A 84 -24.80 1.24 -4.55
CA LYS A 84 -25.82 2.12 -4.00
C LYS A 84 -27.23 1.74 -4.42
N GLU A 85 -27.43 1.44 -5.70
CA GLU A 85 -28.75 1.10 -6.25
C GLU A 85 -29.30 -0.19 -5.62
N PHE A 86 -28.44 -1.18 -5.40
CA PHE A 86 -28.84 -2.50 -4.90
C PHE A 86 -28.51 -2.73 -3.42
N TRP A 87 -28.11 -1.69 -2.68
CA TRP A 87 -27.67 -1.82 -1.28
C TRP A 87 -28.71 -2.53 -0.40
N GLU A 88 -29.98 -2.17 -0.53
CA GLU A 88 -31.07 -2.78 0.26
C GLU A 88 -31.23 -4.29 0.04
N LEU A 89 -30.82 -4.80 -1.13
CA LEU A 89 -30.83 -6.23 -1.45
C LEU A 89 -29.59 -6.95 -0.92
N MET A 90 -28.45 -6.25 -0.84
CA MET A 90 -27.15 -6.85 -0.49
C MET A 90 -26.80 -6.72 1.00
N LYS A 91 -27.34 -5.73 1.72
CA LYS A 91 -26.91 -5.37 3.08
C LYS A 91 -27.10 -6.44 4.16
N ASN A 92 -27.80 -7.54 3.84
CA ASN A 92 -28.09 -8.64 4.77
C ASN A 92 -27.43 -9.96 4.35
N GLU A 93 -26.63 -9.96 3.28
CA GLU A 93 -25.82 -11.11 2.83
C GLU A 93 -24.47 -11.12 3.55
#